data_AF-A0A9X4M4K3-F1
#
_entry.id   AF-A0A9X4M4K3-F1
#
_cell.length_a   1.000
_cell.length_b   1.000
_cell.length_c   1.000
_cell.angle_alpha   90.00
_cell.angle_beta   90.00
_cell.angle_gamma   90.00
#
_symmetry.space_group_name_H-M   'P 1'
#
loop_
_entity.id
_entity.type
_entity.pdbx_description
1 polymer ?
#
loop_
_entity_poly.entity_id
_entity_poly.type
_entity_poly.pdbx_seq_one_letter_code
_entity_poly.pdbx_strand_id
1 'polypeptide(L)'
;MSMRSDSDSVLRRSYRQGAGSNHTIADGVGKVAEPHGVSRAKVALAWVRLQGAVTAPIIGVTEPGHLADALDSLDLELDDDLELIESPYTPRYSEGH
;
A
#
# COMPACT_ATOMS: atom_id res chain seq x y z
N MET A 1 -24.84 -14.40 -21.19
CA MET A 1 -23.96 -13.23 -21.10
C MET A 1 -22.96 -13.47 -19.97
N SER A 2 -21.70 -13.14 -20.23
CA SER A 2 -20.50 -13.69 -19.57
C SER A 2 -20.31 -13.21 -18.13
N MET A 3 -20.16 -14.15 -17.18
CA MET A 3 -19.69 -13.87 -15.80
C MET A 3 -18.38 -13.05 -15.77
N ARG A 4 -17.55 -13.13 -16.82
CA ARG A 4 -16.33 -12.31 -16.92
C ARG A 4 -16.64 -10.82 -17.11
N SER A 5 -17.70 -10.47 -17.82
CA SER A 5 -18.07 -9.06 -18.05
C SER A 5 -18.60 -8.40 -16.78
N ASP A 6 -19.23 -9.19 -15.90
CA ASP A 6 -19.72 -8.74 -14.61
C ASP A 6 -18.55 -8.56 -13.62
N SER A 7 -17.65 -9.56 -13.54
CA SER A 7 -16.42 -9.48 -12.75
C SER A 7 -15.51 -8.32 -13.16
N ASP A 8 -15.31 -8.06 -14.46
CA ASP A 8 -14.49 -6.94 -14.93
C ASP A 8 -15.08 -5.59 -14.52
N SER A 9 -16.42 -5.46 -14.48
CA SER A 9 -17.09 -4.22 -14.09
C SER A 9 -17.00 -3.96 -12.59
N VAL A 10 -17.14 -5.01 -11.77
CA VAL A 10 -17.00 -4.97 -10.31
C VAL A 10 -15.55 -4.68 -9.93
N LEU A 11 -14.58 -5.39 -10.51
CA LEU A 11 -13.16 -5.13 -10.29
C LEU A 11 -12.79 -3.70 -10.66
N ARG A 12 -13.21 -3.23 -11.84
CA ARG A 12 -12.94 -1.86 -12.28
C ARG A 12 -13.59 -0.81 -11.38
N ARG A 13 -14.76 -1.09 -10.83
CA ARG A 13 -15.45 -0.21 -9.87
C ARG A 13 -14.71 -0.18 -8.53
N SER A 14 -14.26 -1.33 -8.02
CA SER A 14 -13.42 -1.43 -6.82
C SER A 14 -12.08 -0.69 -6.96
N TYR A 15 -11.44 -0.74 -8.14
CA TYR A 15 -10.22 0.05 -8.40
C TYR A 15 -10.47 1.56 -8.46
N ARG A 16 -11.65 2.00 -8.94
CA ARG A 16 -12.02 3.42 -8.97
C ARG A 16 -12.38 3.97 -7.60
N GLN A 17 -12.98 3.14 -6.74
CA GLN A 17 -13.28 3.53 -5.37
C GLN A 17 -11.94 3.81 -4.65
N GLY A 18 -11.77 5.01 -4.11
CA GLY A 18 -10.55 5.40 -3.42
C GLY A 18 -9.34 5.75 -4.29
N ALA A 19 -9.49 5.90 -5.62
CA ALA A 19 -8.36 6.27 -6.50
C ALA A 19 -7.69 7.60 -6.12
N GLY A 20 -8.46 8.58 -5.63
CA GLY A 20 -7.93 9.86 -5.12
C GLY A 20 -7.14 9.68 -3.82
N SER A 21 -7.70 8.95 -2.85
CA SER A 21 -7.02 8.61 -1.59
C SER A 21 -5.73 7.82 -1.83
N ASN A 22 -5.76 6.84 -2.75
CA ASN A 22 -4.57 6.07 -3.13
C ASN A 22 -3.43 6.96 -3.66
N HIS A 23 -3.74 7.98 -4.46
CA HIS A 23 -2.72 8.91 -4.97
C HIS A 23 -2.11 9.72 -3.82
N THR A 24 -2.93 10.25 -2.92
CA THR A 24 -2.44 11.03 -1.78
C THR A 24 -1.63 10.19 -0.80
N ILE A 25 -2.01 8.93 -0.57
CA ILE A 25 -1.20 7.97 0.20
C ILE A 25 0.16 7.74 -0.49
N ALA A 26 0.17 7.52 -1.81
CA ALA A 26 1.40 7.32 -2.56
C ALA A 26 2.32 8.56 -2.54
N ASP A 27 1.74 9.77 -2.54
CA ASP A 27 2.47 11.02 -2.36
C ASP A 27 3.06 11.12 -0.94
N GLY A 28 2.29 10.74 0.09
CA GLY A 28 2.75 10.66 1.48
C GLY A 28 3.94 9.72 1.63
N VAL A 29 3.84 8.50 1.07
CA VAL A 29 4.95 7.54 1.00
C VAL A 29 6.19 8.14 0.32
N GLY A 30 5.99 8.91 -0.75
CA GLY A 30 7.09 9.63 -1.42
C GLY A 30 7.78 10.66 -0.53
N LYS A 31 6.99 11.47 0.21
CA LYS A 31 7.51 12.48 1.14
C LYS A 31 8.29 11.88 2.30
N VAL A 32 7.94 10.67 2.72
CA VAL A 32 8.68 9.92 3.74
C VAL A 32 9.94 9.28 3.16
N ALA A 33 9.87 8.74 1.94
CA ALA A 33 11.02 8.07 1.32
C ALA A 33 12.22 9.01 1.09
N GLU A 34 11.97 10.27 0.69
CA GLU A 34 13.02 11.25 0.39
C GLU A 34 13.97 11.56 1.57
N PRO A 35 13.50 12.00 2.75
CA PRO A 35 14.38 12.30 3.89
C PRO A 35 15.06 11.05 4.46
N HIS A 36 14.43 9.88 4.36
CA HIS A 36 15.02 8.61 4.79
C HIS A 36 16.04 8.03 3.78
N GLY A 37 16.07 8.55 2.54
CA GLY A 37 16.99 8.08 1.50
C GLY A 37 16.71 6.65 1.02
N VAL A 38 15.45 6.21 1.08
CA VAL A 38 15.04 4.82 0.79
C VAL A 38 14.03 4.75 -0.36
N SER A 39 13.77 3.53 -0.86
CA SER A 39 12.75 3.34 -1.89
C SER A 39 11.34 3.53 -1.32
N ARG A 40 10.40 3.99 -2.18
CA ARG A 40 8.97 4.04 -1.83
C ARG A 40 8.41 2.66 -1.48
N ALA A 41 8.95 1.60 -2.08
CA ALA A 41 8.55 0.23 -1.78
C ALA A 41 8.95 -0.16 -0.35
N LYS A 42 10.16 0.19 0.09
CA LYS A 42 10.62 -0.03 1.47
C LYS A 42 9.71 0.66 2.48
N VAL A 43 9.35 1.92 2.25
CA VAL A 43 8.42 2.68 3.12
C VAL A 43 7.04 2.02 3.14
N ALA A 44 6.48 1.66 1.99
CA ALA A 44 5.16 1.04 1.92
C ALA A 44 5.12 -0.31 2.66
N LEU A 45 6.19 -1.12 2.55
CA LEU A 45 6.30 -2.41 3.24
C LEU A 45 6.45 -2.24 4.75
N ALA A 46 7.26 -1.27 5.19
CA ALA A 46 7.38 -0.91 6.60
C ALA A 46 6.04 -0.45 7.17
N TRP A 47 5.33 0.43 6.45
CA TRP A 47 4.01 0.91 6.86
C TRP A 47 2.99 -0.22 7.04
N VAL A 48 2.90 -1.15 6.08
CA VAL A 48 2.00 -2.32 6.17
C VAL A 48 2.37 -3.22 7.36
N ARG A 49 3.67 -3.44 7.60
CA ARG A 49 4.16 -4.25 8.74
C ARG A 49 3.76 -3.65 10.09
N LEU A 50 3.76 -2.33 10.21
CA LEU A 50 3.47 -1.61 11.46
C LEU A 50 1.98 -1.59 11.82
N GLN A 51 1.09 -1.95 10.89
CA GLN A 51 -0.34 -2.03 11.17
C GLN A 51 -0.61 -3.18 12.16
N GLY A 52 -1.21 -2.87 13.32
CA GLY A 52 -1.38 -3.84 14.41
C GLY A 52 -2.19 -5.11 14.08
N ALA A 53 -2.95 -5.09 12.97
CA ALA A 53 -3.68 -6.26 12.46
C ALA A 53 -2.83 -7.18 11.55
N VAL A 54 -1.63 -6.75 11.17
CA VAL A 54 -0.76 -7.45 10.22
C VAL A 54 0.31 -8.22 10.99
N THR A 55 0.24 -9.56 10.97
CA THR A 55 1.32 -10.40 11.52
C THR A 55 2.55 -10.40 10.61
N ALA A 56 2.34 -10.48 9.29
CA ALA A 56 3.39 -10.41 8.29
C ALA A 56 2.80 -10.03 6.91
N PRO A 57 3.46 -9.15 6.14
CA PRO A 57 3.06 -8.85 4.77
C PRO A 57 3.35 -10.04 3.83
N ILE A 58 2.43 -10.32 2.90
CA ILE A 58 2.62 -11.29 1.82
C ILE A 58 3.17 -10.53 0.61
N ILE A 59 4.37 -10.91 0.16
CA ILE A 59 5.09 -10.18 -0.90
C ILE A 59 5.34 -11.11 -2.07
N GLY A 60 4.81 -10.76 -3.24
CA GLY A 60 5.15 -11.42 -4.50
C GLY A 60 6.32 -10.71 -5.16
N VAL A 61 7.45 -11.39 -5.31
CA VAL A 61 8.64 -10.83 -5.96
C VAL A 61 8.92 -11.55 -7.28
N THR A 62 9.08 -10.79 -8.36
CA THR A 62 9.51 -11.30 -9.68
C THR A 62 10.97 -10.97 -9.97
N GLU A 63 11.58 -10.09 -9.18
CA GLU A 63 12.96 -9.64 -9.31
C GLU A 63 13.66 -9.64 -7.94
N PRO A 64 14.98 -9.93 -7.88
CA PRO A 64 15.72 -10.00 -6.61
C PRO A 64 15.72 -8.69 -5.82
N GLY A 65 15.71 -7.53 -6.50
CA GLY A 65 15.73 -6.22 -5.83
C GLY A 65 14.52 -5.98 -4.92
N HIS A 66 13.33 -6.50 -5.28
CA HIS A 66 12.14 -6.38 -4.44
C HIS A 66 12.25 -7.18 -3.13
N LEU A 67 13.00 -8.27 -3.14
CA LEU A 67 13.26 -9.04 -1.92
C LEU A 67 14.20 -8.28 -0.98
N ALA A 68 15.21 -7.60 -1.52
CA ALA A 68 16.11 -6.76 -0.73
C ALA A 68 15.33 -5.60 -0.06
N ASP A 69 14.51 -4.88 -0.82
CA ASP A 69 13.65 -3.82 -0.27
C ASP A 69 12.72 -4.33 0.84
N ALA A 70 12.19 -5.55 0.69
CA ALA A 70 11.35 -6.18 1.69
C ALA A 70 12.11 -6.50 2.98
N LEU A 71 13.32 -7.05 2.87
CA LEU A 71 14.17 -7.35 4.03
C LEU A 71 14.59 -6.06 4.74
N ASP A 72 15.05 -5.08 3.99
CA ASP A 72 15.51 -3.81 4.53
C ASP A 72 14.36 -3.03 5.21
N SER A 73 13.11 -3.23 4.75
CA SER A 73 11.93 -2.59 5.35
C SER A 73 11.68 -3.02 6.80
N LEU A 74 12.29 -4.12 7.25
CA LEU A 74 12.19 -4.61 8.63
C LEU A 74 12.91 -3.69 9.63
N ASP A 75 13.88 -2.90 9.18
CA ASP A 75 14.68 -2.00 10.02
C ASP A 75 14.22 -0.54 9.94
N LEU A 76 13.17 -0.24 9.16
CA LEU A 76 12.64 1.11 8.99
C LEU A 76 11.51 1.37 9.98
N GLU A 77 11.72 2.34 10.86
CA GLU A 77 10.72 2.88 11.80
C GLU A 77 10.10 4.16 11.23
N LEU A 78 8.79 4.35 11.43
CA LEU A 78 8.00 5.43 10.81
C LEU A 78 7.22 6.29 11.82
N ASP A 79 7.58 6.25 13.11
CA ASP A 79 6.77 6.83 14.19
C ASP A 79 6.41 8.31 13.98
N ASP A 80 7.34 9.11 13.48
CA ASP A 80 7.13 10.55 13.22
C ASP A 80 6.44 10.84 11.87
N ASP A 81 6.34 9.83 11.00
CA ASP A 81 5.95 9.98 9.59
C ASP A 81 4.59 9.32 9.27
N LEU A 82 4.04 8.50 10.17
CA LEU A 82 2.82 7.74 9.97
C LEU A 82 1.62 8.61 9.56
N GLU A 83 1.50 9.80 10.14
CA GLU A 83 0.38 10.71 9.86
C GLU A 83 0.34 11.17 8.39
N LEU A 84 1.50 11.28 7.74
CA LEU A 84 1.61 11.65 6.31
C LEU A 84 1.05 10.57 5.39
N ILE A 85 1.05 9.32 5.83
CA ILE A 85 0.59 8.16 5.06
C ILE A 85 -0.87 7.82 5.42
N GLU A 86 -1.25 7.94 6.69
CA GLU A 86 -2.55 7.46 7.20
C GLU A 86 -3.68 8.47 7.13
N SER A 87 -3.40 9.77 7.33
CA SER A 87 -4.42 10.83 7.24
C SER A 87 -5.27 10.80 5.95
N PRO A 88 -4.71 10.53 4.76
CA PRO A 88 -5.50 10.42 3.54
C PRO A 88 -6.27 9.09 3.37
N TYR A 89 -6.08 8.11 4.26
CA TYR A 89 -6.71 6.79 4.14
C TYR A 89 -8.23 6.88 4.26
N THR A 90 -8.94 6.39 3.24
CA THR A 90 -10.40 6.27 3.26
C THR A 90 -10.79 4.80 3.36
N PRO A 91 -11.50 4.37 4.43
CA PRO A 91 -11.96 3.00 4.58
C PRO A 91 -12.77 2.55 3.36
N ARG A 92 -12.48 1.36 2.87
CA ARG A 92 -13.24 0.74 1.79
C ARG A 92 -14.27 -0.20 2.37
N TYR A 93 -15.53 0.02 2.05
CA TYR A 93 -16.59 -0.92 2.38
C TYR A 93 -16.66 -1.96 1.27
N SER A 94 -16.74 -3.23 1.65
CA SER A 94 -17.06 -4.29 0.70
C SER A 94 -18.39 -3.96 0.03
N GLU A 95 -18.40 -3.85 -1.29
CA GLU A 95 -19.64 -3.92 -2.06
C GLU A 95 -20.09 -5.38 -1.98
N GLY A 96 -20.76 -5.73 -0.88
CA GLY A 96 -21.14 -7.10 -0.53
C GLY A 96 -22.07 -7.75 -1.56
N HIS A 97 -21.98 -9.07 -1.64
CA HIS A 97 -23.01 -9.97 -2.15
C HIS A 97 -23.52 -10.81 -0.98
#